data_AF-A0A315QSR7-F1
#
_entry.id   AF-A0A315QSR7-F1
#
_cell.length_a   1.000
_cell.length_b   1.000
_cell.length_c   1.000
_cell.angle_alpha   90.00
_cell.angle_beta   90.00
_cell.angle_gamma   90.00
#
_symmetry.space_group_name_H-M   'P 1'
#
loop_
_entity.id
_entity.type
_entity.pdbx_description
1 polymer ?
#
loop_
_entity_poly.entity_id
_entity_poly.type
_entity_poly.pdbx_seq_one_letter_code
_entity_poly.pdbx_strand_id
1 'polypeptide(L)'
;MMDNSAENLYSLAHQAAQASRLNVSLALGENNRVLIHHKKLEPDQPFFEKEINKEFQAKVIASNAARLVKGIPIKDIPLEVDNKNKSVSDILTDLDNFQSISKETENKKMSSSAKEIDEKRIKELTNYICKKLKDIEKNNI
;
A
#
# COMPACT_ATOMS: atom_id res chain seq x y z
N MET A 1 -5.25 -2.49 -33.88
CA MET A 1 -5.78 -3.19 -32.68
C MET A 1 -6.04 -2.11 -31.65
N MET A 2 -7.30 -1.79 -31.36
CA MET A 2 -7.65 -0.85 -30.29
C MET A 2 -7.37 -1.53 -28.94
N ASP A 3 -6.73 -0.81 -28.04
CA ASP A 3 -6.44 -1.23 -26.68
C ASP A 3 -7.75 -1.37 -25.87
N ASN A 4 -8.25 -2.60 -25.77
CA ASN A 4 -9.45 -2.98 -25.01
C ASN A 4 -9.23 -3.00 -23.49
N SER A 5 -8.02 -2.76 -22.99
CA SER A 5 -7.71 -2.89 -21.56
C SER A 5 -8.38 -1.79 -20.73
N ALA A 6 -8.40 -0.56 -21.23
CA ALA A 6 -8.97 0.59 -20.53
C ALA A 6 -10.51 0.50 -20.43
N GLU A 7 -11.19 0.25 -21.54
CA GLU A 7 -12.66 0.08 -21.58
C GLU A 7 -13.11 -1.10 -20.70
N ASN A 8 -12.31 -2.16 -20.65
CA ASN A 8 -12.51 -3.27 -19.73
C ASN A 8 -12.34 -2.83 -18.26
N LEU A 9 -11.33 -2.02 -17.93
CA LEU A 9 -11.10 -1.55 -16.56
C LEU A 9 -12.26 -0.69 -16.03
N TYR A 10 -12.76 0.24 -16.83
CA TYR A 10 -13.91 1.10 -16.50
C TYR A 10 -15.15 0.25 -16.22
N SER A 11 -15.49 -0.64 -17.16
CA SER A 11 -16.63 -1.54 -17.04
C SER A 11 -16.51 -2.46 -15.82
N LEU A 12 -15.32 -3.04 -15.59
CA LEU A 12 -15.05 -3.91 -14.44
C LEU A 12 -15.21 -3.14 -13.11
N ALA A 13 -14.69 -1.92 -13.03
CA ALA A 13 -14.82 -1.10 -11.84
C ALA A 13 -16.28 -0.70 -11.58
N HIS A 14 -17.02 -0.34 -12.62
CA HIS A 14 -18.46 -0.06 -12.52
C HIS A 14 -19.23 -1.27 -12.01
N GLN A 15 -19.02 -2.46 -12.60
CA GLN A 15 -19.65 -3.70 -12.16
C GLN A 15 -19.30 -4.04 -10.71
N ALA A 16 -18.05 -3.88 -10.31
CA ALA A 16 -17.63 -4.06 -8.93
C ALA A 16 -18.34 -3.07 -7.97
N ALA A 17 -18.58 -1.83 -8.40
CA ALA A 17 -19.31 -0.84 -7.60
C ALA A 17 -20.80 -1.18 -7.49
N GLN A 18 -21.41 -1.75 -8.55
CA GLN A 18 -22.78 -2.25 -8.52
C GLN A 18 -22.95 -3.43 -7.55
N ALA A 19 -21.98 -4.35 -7.52
CA ALA A 19 -21.99 -5.50 -6.62
C ALA A 19 -21.63 -5.15 -5.16
N SER A 20 -20.93 -4.02 -4.96
CA SER A 20 -20.50 -3.55 -3.65
C SER A 20 -21.67 -3.03 -2.82
N ARG A 21 -21.84 -3.55 -1.60
CA ARG A 21 -22.84 -3.05 -0.63
C ARG A 21 -22.60 -1.59 -0.23
N LEU A 22 -21.38 -1.09 -0.40
CA LEU A 22 -21.01 0.30 -0.13
C LEU A 22 -21.19 1.21 -1.35
N ASN A 23 -21.59 0.67 -2.51
CA ASN A 23 -21.79 1.39 -3.77
C ASN A 23 -20.51 1.95 -4.40
N VAL A 24 -19.34 1.53 -3.92
CA VAL A 24 -18.03 2.02 -4.35
C VAL A 24 -17.10 0.84 -4.64
N SER A 25 -16.23 1.00 -5.63
CA SER A 25 -15.16 0.05 -5.96
C SER A 25 -13.81 0.76 -6.09
N LEU A 26 -12.74 -0.04 -6.07
CA LEU A 26 -11.38 0.36 -6.38
C LEU A 26 -10.83 -0.65 -7.40
N ALA A 27 -10.31 -0.16 -8.52
CA ALA A 27 -9.70 -0.98 -9.55
C ALA A 27 -8.25 -0.56 -9.79
N LEU A 28 -7.40 -1.53 -10.10
CA LEU A 28 -6.01 -1.34 -10.48
C LEU A 28 -5.84 -1.81 -11.93
N GLY A 29 -5.44 -0.90 -12.79
CA GLY A 29 -5.12 -1.15 -14.19
C GLY A 29 -3.62 -1.22 -14.43
N GLU A 30 -3.27 -1.25 -15.70
CA GLU A 30 -1.89 -1.16 -16.16
C GLU A 30 -1.24 0.18 -15.77
N ASN A 31 0.09 0.23 -15.77
CA ASN A 31 0.87 1.42 -15.42
C ASN A 31 0.46 2.05 -14.07
N ASN A 32 0.16 1.22 -13.08
CA ASN A 32 -0.28 1.66 -11.75
C ASN A 32 -1.46 2.63 -11.79
N ARG A 33 -2.33 2.53 -12.79
CA ARG A 33 -3.54 3.34 -12.88
C ARG A 33 -4.54 2.83 -11.86
N VAL A 34 -4.97 3.71 -10.96
CA VAL A 34 -5.98 3.40 -9.94
C VAL A 34 -7.23 4.20 -10.21
N LEU A 35 -8.36 3.52 -10.10
CA LEU A 35 -9.68 4.07 -10.38
C LEU A 35 -10.64 3.78 -9.21
N ILE A 36 -11.36 4.80 -8.77
CA ILE A 36 -12.49 4.66 -7.84
C ILE A 36 -13.77 4.89 -8.62
N HIS A 37 -14.68 3.92 -8.57
CA HIS A 37 -15.99 4.04 -9.20
C HIS A 37 -17.09 4.08 -8.14
N HIS A 38 -18.15 4.85 -8.40
CA HIS A 38 -19.39 4.81 -7.62
C HIS A 38 -20.53 4.27 -8.50
N LYS A 39 -21.44 3.47 -7.94
CA LYS A 39 -22.50 2.77 -8.72
C LYS A 39 -23.47 3.67 -9.49
N LYS A 40 -23.54 4.95 -9.10
CA LYS A 40 -24.45 5.96 -9.67
C LYS A 40 -23.84 6.74 -10.84
N LEU A 41 -22.56 6.52 -11.14
CA LEU A 41 -21.89 7.17 -12.25
C LEU A 41 -21.95 6.26 -13.47
N GLU A 42 -21.91 6.84 -14.65
CA GLU A 42 -21.80 6.09 -15.90
C GLU A 42 -20.50 5.27 -15.94
N PRO A 43 -20.46 4.12 -16.63
CA PRO A 43 -19.30 3.22 -16.60
C PRO A 43 -17.98 3.87 -17.02
N ASP A 44 -18.01 4.82 -17.95
CA ASP A 44 -16.87 5.57 -18.46
C ASP A 44 -16.53 6.82 -17.63
N GLN A 45 -17.29 7.07 -16.56
CA GLN A 45 -17.13 8.24 -15.69
C GLN A 45 -16.79 7.80 -14.26
N PRO A 46 -15.53 7.42 -13.99
CA PRO A 46 -15.12 7.14 -12.63
C PRO A 46 -15.19 8.40 -11.78
N PHE A 47 -15.36 8.21 -10.48
CA PHE A 47 -15.31 9.31 -9.54
C PHE A 47 -13.89 9.88 -9.42
N PHE A 48 -12.89 9.00 -9.49
CA PHE A 48 -11.49 9.37 -9.35
C PHE A 48 -10.61 8.44 -10.18
N GLU A 49 -9.60 9.01 -10.81
CA GLU A 49 -8.61 8.28 -11.60
C GLU A 49 -7.24 8.94 -11.47
N LYS A 50 -6.20 8.12 -11.23
CA LYS A 50 -4.81 8.60 -11.12
C LYS A 50 -3.83 7.46 -11.32
N GLU A 51 -2.66 7.78 -11.86
CA GLU A 51 -1.47 6.94 -11.76
C GLU A 51 -0.82 7.09 -10.37
N ILE A 52 -0.42 5.98 -9.77
CA ILE A 52 0.35 5.97 -8.51
C ILE A 52 1.80 5.59 -8.76
N ASN A 53 2.70 6.38 -8.17
CA ASN A 53 4.15 6.17 -8.26
C ASN A 53 4.77 5.77 -6.92
N LYS A 54 4.03 5.98 -5.81
CA LYS A 54 4.53 5.75 -4.45
C LYS A 54 3.44 5.07 -3.60
N GLU A 55 3.84 4.15 -2.71
CA GLU A 55 2.93 3.36 -1.87
C GLU A 55 1.97 4.22 -1.04
N PHE A 56 2.44 5.36 -0.49
CA PHE A 56 1.59 6.23 0.31
C PHE A 56 0.41 6.81 -0.48
N GLN A 57 0.55 6.99 -1.80
CA GLN A 57 -0.52 7.51 -2.65
C GLN A 57 -1.67 6.52 -2.71
N ALA A 58 -1.37 5.22 -2.78
CA ALA A 58 -2.38 4.16 -2.70
C ALA A 58 -3.18 4.24 -1.38
N LYS A 59 -2.51 4.48 -0.24
CA LYS A 59 -3.17 4.66 1.06
C LYS A 59 -4.11 5.85 1.08
N VAL A 60 -3.69 6.99 0.49
CA VAL A 60 -4.54 8.18 0.38
C VAL A 60 -5.74 7.92 -0.52
N ILE A 61 -5.56 7.23 -1.65
CA ILE A 61 -6.66 6.88 -2.56
C ILE A 61 -7.65 5.93 -1.87
N ALA A 62 -7.18 4.90 -1.17
CA ALA A 62 -8.06 4.01 -0.41
C ALA A 62 -8.84 4.77 0.68
N SER A 63 -8.18 5.71 1.38
CA SER A 63 -8.85 6.59 2.33
C SER A 63 -9.92 7.45 1.65
N ASN A 64 -9.63 8.00 0.46
CA ASN A 64 -10.58 8.78 -0.33
C ASN A 64 -11.79 7.95 -0.79
N ALA A 65 -11.62 6.67 -1.13
CA ALA A 65 -12.75 5.78 -1.40
C ALA A 65 -13.66 5.64 -0.17
N ALA A 66 -13.08 5.50 1.04
CA ALA A 66 -13.86 5.48 2.27
C ALA A 66 -14.52 6.84 2.59
N ARG A 67 -13.87 7.96 2.26
CA ARG A 67 -14.46 9.31 2.40
C ARG A 67 -15.66 9.48 1.47
N LEU A 68 -15.57 8.98 0.24
CA LEU A 68 -16.67 8.95 -0.73
C LEU A 68 -17.87 8.20 -0.17
N VAL A 69 -17.68 7.00 0.40
CA VAL A 69 -18.74 6.23 1.07
C VAL A 69 -19.43 7.05 2.18
N LYS A 70 -18.65 7.86 2.90
CA LYS A 70 -19.12 8.66 4.04
C LYS A 70 -19.68 10.04 3.65
N GLY A 71 -19.64 10.42 2.38
CA GLY A 71 -20.02 11.77 1.94
C GLY A 71 -19.10 12.88 2.46
N ILE A 72 -17.85 12.53 2.80
CA ILE A 72 -16.84 13.48 3.25
C ILE A 72 -16.08 13.97 2.00
N PRO A 73 -15.67 15.26 1.94
CA PRO A 73 -14.84 15.78 0.85
C PRO A 73 -13.63 14.89 0.55
N ILE A 74 -13.01 15.00 -0.63
CA ILE A 74 -11.84 14.18 -1.01
C ILE A 74 -10.54 14.87 -0.55
N LYS A 75 -9.47 14.09 -0.35
CA LYS A 75 -8.15 14.61 0.05
C LYS A 75 -7.30 14.69 -1.21
N ASP A 76 -6.51 15.75 -1.30
CA ASP A 76 -5.45 15.79 -2.29
C ASP A 76 -4.46 14.66 -2.05
N ILE A 77 -3.95 14.12 -3.16
CA ILE A 77 -2.94 13.07 -3.15
C ILE A 77 -1.59 13.75 -3.34
N PRO A 78 -0.74 13.76 -2.31
CA PRO A 78 0.52 14.48 -2.39
C PRO A 78 1.50 13.76 -3.31
N LEU A 79 2.42 14.53 -3.90
CA LEU A 79 3.48 14.01 -4.78
C LEU A 79 4.65 13.43 -3.97
N GLU A 80 4.80 13.91 -2.73
CA GLU A 80 5.82 13.48 -1.79
C GLU A 80 5.20 13.12 -0.45
N VAL A 81 5.94 12.37 0.37
CA VAL A 81 5.50 12.14 1.75
C VAL A 81 5.63 13.48 2.47
N ASP A 82 4.52 14.06 2.88
CA ASP A 82 4.49 15.24 3.75
C ASP A 82 5.01 14.83 5.15
N ASN A 83 6.34 14.73 5.28
CA ASN A 83 7.02 14.50 6.55
C ASN A 83 6.84 15.67 7.53
N LYS A 84 6.21 16.77 7.10
CA LYS A 84 6.00 17.98 7.89
C LYS A 84 4.84 17.85 8.90
N ASN A 85 3.93 16.89 8.73
CA ASN A 85 2.71 16.78 9.55
C ASN A 85 2.55 15.46 10.29
N LYS A 86 3.50 14.52 10.17
CA LYS A 86 3.46 13.29 10.96
C LYS A 86 4.12 13.58 12.29
N SER A 87 3.34 13.67 13.35
CA SER A 87 3.88 13.84 14.69
C SER A 87 4.86 12.70 14.97
N VAL A 88 5.95 12.95 15.70
CA VAL A 88 6.87 11.88 16.13
C VAL A 88 6.10 10.74 16.79
N SER A 89 5.01 11.06 17.49
CA SER A 89 4.09 10.07 18.08
C SER A 89 3.41 9.16 17.05
N ASP A 90 3.04 9.66 15.88
CA ASP A 90 2.42 8.88 14.79
C ASP A 90 3.44 7.95 14.12
N ILE A 91 4.73 8.33 14.11
CA ILE A 91 5.82 7.47 13.63
C ILE A 91 6.07 6.32 14.61
N LEU A 92 6.10 6.64 15.90
CA LEU A 92 6.30 5.65 16.97
C LEU A 92 5.14 4.65 17.02
N THR A 93 3.89 5.10 16.88
CA THR A 93 2.72 4.20 16.86
C THR A 93 2.72 3.28 15.66
N ASP A 94 3.11 3.75 14.47
CA ASP A 94 3.24 2.88 13.30
C ASP A 94 4.35 1.83 13.48
N LEU A 95 5.46 2.21 14.14
CA LEU A 95 6.56 1.28 14.44
C LEU A 95 6.14 0.22 15.47
N ASP A 96 5.43 0.62 16.52
CA ASP A 96 4.91 -0.28 17.55
C ASP A 96 3.84 -1.23 16.99
N ASN A 97 2.96 -0.73 16.11
CA ASN A 97 1.97 -1.55 15.41
C ASN A 97 2.64 -2.58 14.49
N PHE A 98 3.71 -2.21 13.79
CA PHE A 98 4.44 -3.14 12.94
C PHE A 98 5.11 -4.26 13.75
N GLN A 99 5.70 -3.93 14.91
CA GLN A 99 6.25 -4.94 15.81
C GLN A 99 5.17 -5.84 16.42
N SER A 100 4.00 -5.29 16.71
CA SER A 100 2.87 -6.06 17.27
C SER A 100 2.31 -7.05 16.26
N ILE A 101 2.18 -6.66 14.99
CA ILE A 101 1.75 -7.55 13.89
C ILE A 101 2.77 -8.68 13.67
N SER A 102 4.06 -8.35 13.74
CA SER A 102 5.15 -9.33 13.61
C SER A 102 5.12 -10.37 14.74
N LYS A 103 4.70 -9.97 15.94
CA LYS A 103 4.51 -10.85 17.10
C LYS A 103 3.23 -11.68 17.03
N GLU A 104 2.14 -11.14 16.49
CA GLU A 104 0.89 -11.91 16.29
C GLU A 104 1.04 -13.02 15.24
N THR A 105 1.89 -12.84 14.22
CA THR A 105 2.20 -13.91 13.26
C THR A 105 2.93 -15.11 13.86
N GLU A 106 3.58 -14.98 15.03
CA GLU A 106 4.23 -16.11 15.69
C GLU A 106 3.26 -17.08 16.39
N ASN A 107 1.99 -16.69 16.61
CA ASN A 107 1.02 -17.50 17.34
C ASN A 107 0.13 -18.41 16.45
N LYS A 108 0.36 -18.46 15.14
CA LYS A 108 -0.31 -19.43 14.24
C LYS A 108 0.66 -20.56 13.84
N LYS A 109 0.83 -21.48 14.79
CA LYS A 109 1.37 -22.85 14.71
C LYS A 109 1.78 -23.35 13.30
N MET A 110 3.09 -23.34 13.00
CA MET A 110 3.72 -24.17 11.96
C MET A 110 5.13 -24.64 12.41
N SER A 111 5.52 -25.83 11.94
CA SER A 111 6.41 -26.85 12.52
C SER A 111 7.87 -26.49 12.85
N SER A 112 8.40 -27.16 13.88
CA SER A 112 9.65 -26.95 14.64
C SER A 112 11.00 -27.23 13.94
N SER A 113 11.07 -27.40 12.62
CA SER A 113 12.34 -27.71 11.92
C SER A 113 12.93 -26.54 11.13
N ALA A 114 12.17 -25.47 10.87
CA ALA A 114 12.60 -24.34 10.03
C ALA A 114 13.23 -23.18 10.83
N LYS A 115 12.91 -23.06 12.13
CA LYS A 115 13.35 -21.93 12.98
C LYS A 115 14.87 -21.82 13.12
N GLU A 116 15.57 -22.96 13.22
CA GLU A 116 17.01 -22.97 13.49
C GLU A 116 17.84 -22.55 12.25
N ILE A 117 17.29 -22.79 11.05
CA ILE A 117 17.91 -22.41 9.77
C ILE A 117 17.78 -20.91 9.53
N ASP A 118 16.62 -20.32 9.87
CA ASP A 118 16.36 -18.90 9.66
C ASP A 118 17.10 -18.00 10.66
N GLU A 119 17.17 -18.36 11.95
CA GLU A 119 17.93 -17.58 12.93
C GLU A 119 19.42 -17.51 12.59
N LYS A 120 20.01 -18.64 12.14
CA LYS A 120 21.41 -18.68 11.74
C LYS A 120 21.67 -17.81 10.53
N ARG A 121 20.78 -17.83 9.53
CA ARG A 121 20.90 -17.07 8.29
C ARG A 121 20.70 -15.56 8.52
N ILE A 122 19.77 -15.19 9.39
CA ILE A 122 19.56 -13.81 9.84
C ILE A 122 20.81 -13.29 10.56
N LYS A 123 21.42 -14.09 11.43
CA LYS A 123 22.64 -13.70 12.15
C LYS A 123 23.84 -13.55 11.21
N GLU A 124 23.97 -14.42 10.21
CA GLU A 124 24.99 -14.31 9.16
C GLU A 124 24.83 -13.03 8.32
N LEU A 125 23.60 -12.73 7.88
CA LEU A 125 23.30 -11.51 7.12
C LEU A 125 23.56 -10.24 7.94
N THR A 126 23.15 -10.23 9.21
CA THR A 126 23.38 -9.10 10.12
C THR A 126 24.87 -8.83 10.28
N ASN A 127 25.68 -9.88 10.48
CA ASN A 127 27.12 -9.76 10.59
C ASN A 127 27.77 -9.25 9.29
N TYR A 128 27.28 -9.72 8.13
CA TYR A 128 27.76 -9.26 6.83
C TYR A 128 27.52 -7.76 6.62
N ILE A 129 26.32 -7.28 6.93
CA ILE A 129 25.95 -5.87 6.82
C ILE A 129 26.82 -5.02 7.75
N CYS A 130 26.95 -5.41 9.02
CA CYS A 130 27.78 -4.71 10.00
C CYS A 130 29.25 -4.62 9.56
N LYS A 131 29.79 -5.69 8.96
CA LYS A 131 31.15 -5.67 8.42
C LYS A 131 31.29 -4.72 7.24
N LYS A 132 30.37 -4.79 6.28
CA LYS A 132 30.37 -3.91 5.10
C LYS A 132 30.28 -2.43 5.48
N LEU A 133 29.47 -2.07 6.47
CA LEU A 133 29.37 -0.70 6.96
C LEU A 133 30.69 -0.22 7.58
N LYS A 134 31.35 -1.04 8.40
CA LYS A 134 32.67 -0.71 8.97
C LYS A 134 33.76 -0.55 7.92
N ASP A 135 33.73 -1.35 6.85
CA ASP A 135 34.69 -1.25 5.75
C ASP A 135 34.47 0.04 4.93
N ILE A 136 33.22 0.50 4.78
CA ILE A 136 32.90 1.79 4.14
C ILE A 136 33.39 2.96 5.01
N GLU A 137 33.19 2.90 6.33
CA GLU A 137 33.67 3.92 7.26
C GLU A 137 35.20 4.05 7.26
N LYS A 138 35.93 2.94 7.13
CA LYS A 138 37.40 2.94 7.05
C LYS A 138 37.97 3.43 5.73
N ASN A 139 37.25 3.28 4.63
CA ASN A 139 37.71 3.70 3.29
C ASN A 139 37.39 5.18 2.97
N ASN A 140 36.72 5.89 3.89
CA ASN A 140 36.39 7.31 3.78
C ASN A 140 37.27 8.20 4.69
N ILE A 141 38.42 7.70 5.14
CA ILE A 141 39.46 8.44 5.91
C ILE A 141 40.79 8.36 5.15
#